data_AF-A0A0K3BT70-F1
#
_entry.id   AF-A0A0K3BT70-F1
#
_cell.length_a   1.000
_cell.length_b   1.000
_cell.length_c   1.000
_cell.angle_alpha   90.00
_cell.angle_beta   90.00
_cell.angle_gamma   90.00
#
_symmetry.space_group_name_H-M   'P 1'
#
loop_
_entity.id
_entity.type
_entity.pdbx_description
1 polymer ?
#
loop_
_entity_poly.entity_id
_entity_poly.type
_entity_poly.pdbx_seq_one_letter_code
_entity_poly.pdbx_strand_id
1 'polypeptide(L)' 'MPDGGDCVEIALGPTVVGVRDSKNSEGGVLMFDAAQWRAFVARQP' A
#
# COMPACT_ATOMS: atom_id res chain seq x y z
N MET A 1 -19.69 -11.72 6.94
CA MET A 1 -19.75 -11.36 5.51
C MET A 1 -18.45 -11.86 4.88
N PRO A 2 -18.47 -12.87 4.01
CA PRO A 2 -17.31 -13.18 3.18
C PRO A 2 -17.31 -12.09 2.10
N ASP A 3 -16.44 -11.09 2.06
CA ASP A 3 -15.06 -10.96 2.47
C ASP A 3 -14.86 -9.49 2.90
N GLY A 4 -14.17 -9.21 4.01
CA GLY A 4 -14.09 -7.88 4.64
C GLY A 4 -13.30 -6.79 3.89
N GLY A 5 -13.55 -6.61 2.59
CA GLY A 5 -12.86 -5.65 1.72
C GLY A 5 -11.48 -6.13 1.25
N ASP A 6 -10.84 -5.36 0.39
CA ASP A 6 -9.44 -5.56 0.02
C ASP A 6 -8.53 -5.18 1.20
N CYS A 7 -7.58 -6.05 1.52
CA CYS A 7 -6.66 -5.84 2.65
C CYS A 7 -5.25 -5.58 2.12
N VAL A 8 -4.68 -4.44 2.50
CA VAL A 8 -3.31 -4.07 2.17
C VAL A 8 -2.51 -3.78 3.43
N GLU A 9 -1.23 -4.17 3.40
CA GLU A 9 -0.24 -3.82 4.42
C GLU A 9 0.67 -2.73 3.88
N ILE A 10 1.00 -1.77 4.75
CA ILE A 10 1.84 -0.61 4.41
C ILE A 10 3.06 -0.60 5.32
N ALA A 11 4.25 -0.50 4.73
CA ALA A 11 5.51 -0.32 5.43
C ALA A 11 6.06 1.08 5.13
N LEU A 12 6.10 1.94 6.14
CA LEU A 12 6.63 3.30 6.03
C LEU A 12 8.12 3.29 6.36
N GLY A 13 8.95 3.46 5.33
CA GLY A 13 10.37 3.72 5.48
C GLY A 13 10.71 5.22 5.41
N PRO A 14 11.96 5.61 5.72
CA PRO A 14 12.38 7.01 5.69
C PRO A 14 12.41 7.63 4.28
N THR A 15 12.62 6.81 3.24
CA THR A 15 12.70 7.25 1.84
C THR A 15 11.68 6.60 0.92
N VAL A 16 11.20 5.41 1.29
CA VAL A 16 10.32 4.58 0.47
C VAL A 16 9.16 4.05 1.32
N VAL A 17 7.98 3.99 0.71
CA VAL A 17 6.79 3.35 1.25
C VAL A 17 6.50 2.09 0.43
N GLY A 18 6.45 0.96 1.12
CA GLY A 18 6.05 -0.33 0.53
C GLY A 18 4.58 -0.61 0.78
N VAL A 19 3.87 -1.10 -0.23
CA VAL A 19 2.47 -1.53 -0.13
C VAL A 19 2.35 -2.92 -0.73
N ARG A 20 1.71 -3.85 -0.01
CA ARG A 20 1.42 -5.20 -0.51
C ARG A 20 0.01 -5.63 -0.14
N ASP A 21 -0.51 -6.57 -0.91
CA ASP A 21 -1.75 -7.26 -0.58
C ASP A 21 -1.51 -8.25 0.57
N SER A 22 -2.23 -8.10 1.68
CA SER A 22 -2.12 -8.97 2.85
C SER A 22 -2.59 -10.40 2.55
N LYS A 23 -3.56 -10.54 1.64
CA LYS A 23 -4.15 -11.82 1.23
C LYS A 23 -3.31 -12.52 0.17
N ASN A 24 -2.46 -11.78 -0.54
CA ASN A 24 -1.51 -12.33 -1.51
C ASN A 24 -0.07 -11.99 -1.13
N SER A 25 0.42 -12.64 -0.06
CA SER A 25 1.75 -12.40 0.51
C SER A 25 2.92 -12.80 -0.40
N GLU A 26 2.69 -13.72 -1.34
CA GLU A 26 3.64 -14.10 -2.39
C GLU A 26 3.59 -13.17 -3.62
N GLY A 27 2.64 -12.23 -3.63
CA GLY A 27 2.49 -11.22 -4.67
C GLY A 27 3.58 -10.15 -4.64
N GLY A 28 3.52 -9.26 -5.64
CA GLY A 28 4.44 -8.13 -5.75
C GLY A 28 4.21 -7.04 -4.69
N VAL A 29 5.28 -6.32 -4.37
CA VAL A 29 5.24 -5.13 -3.50
C VAL A 29 5.33 -3.88 -4.36
N LEU A 30 4.37 -2.96 -4.20
CA LEU A 30 4.46 -1.62 -4.79
C LEU A 30 5.35 -0.75 -3.91
N MET A 31 6.33 -0.09 -4.53
CA MET A 31 7.25 0.81 -3.85
C MET A 31 7.04 2.23 -4.35
N PHE A 32 6.83 3.16 -3.42
CA PHE A 32 6.67 4.59 -3.69
C PHE A 32 7.77 5.38 -3.00
N ASP A 33 8.27 6.43 -3.62
CA ASP A 33 8.97 7.46 -2.84
C ASP A 33 7.98 8.26 -1.96
N ALA A 34 8.52 9.00 -0.98
CA ALA A 34 7.69 9.75 -0.04
C ALA A 34 6.78 10.80 -0.70
N ALA A 35 7.20 11.42 -1.82
CA ALA A 35 6.40 12.42 -2.52
C ALA A 35 5.26 11.76 -3.32
N GLN A 36 5.55 10.65 -3.99
CA GLN A 36 4.58 9.82 -4.70
C GLN A 36 3.52 9.28 -3.74
N TRP A 37 3.92 8.76 -2.58
CA TRP A 37 2.98 8.25 -1.58
C TRP A 37 2.01 9.34 -1.12
N ARG A 38 2.51 10.54 -0.80
CA ARG A 38 1.66 11.68 -0.42
C ARG A 38 0.66 12.06 -1.51
N ALA A 39 1.10 12.09 -2.76
CA ALA A 39 0.24 12.41 -3.90
C ALA A 39 -0.77 11.29 -4.22
N PHE A 40 -0.46 10.04 -3.86
CA PHE A 40 -1.33 8.88 -4.02
C PHE A 40 -2.50 8.93 -3.03
N VAL A 41 -2.22 9.06 -1.73
CA VAL A 41 -3.26 9.06 -0.69
C VAL A 41 -4.13 10.32 -0.70
N ALA A 42 -3.58 11.45 -1.17
CA ALA A 42 -4.35 12.69 -1.30
C ALA A 42 -5.41 12.66 -2.42
N ARG A 43 -5.42 11.62 -3.27
CA ARG A 43 -6.40 11.43 -4.35
C ARG A 43 -7.59 10.55 -3.97
N GLN A 44 -7.71 10.12 -2.71
CA GLN A 44 -8.96 9.53 -2.25
C GLN A 44 -10.04 10.62 -2.13
N PRO A 45 -11.21 10.49 -2.81
CA PRO A 45 -12.38 11.29 -2.50
C PRO A 45 -12.91 11.02 -1.09
#